data_AF-A0A965IZ93-F1
#
_entry.id   AF-A0A965IZ93-F1
#
_cell.length_a   1.000
_cell.length_b   1.000
_cell.length_c   1.000
_cell.angle_alpha   90.00
_cell.angle_beta   90.00
_cell.angle_gamma   90.00
#
_symmetry.space_group_name_H-M   'P 1'
#
loop_
_entity.id
_entity.type
_entity.pdbx_description
1 polymer ?
#
loop_
_entity_poly.entity_id
_entity_poly.type
_entity_poly.pdbx_seq_one_letter_code
_entity_poly.pdbx_strand_id
1 'polypeptide(L)'
;MNDVTEEAVEPVEARDSELSLTLKSMLTTAIVLGATLMVFATMQPSLIFRNNTPTGGDMGAHVWGPAYLRDVLLPHWRLTGWSMDWYAGLPTYRFYMVVPALLIVLLDVVLPYGIAFKIVAVLGLVAFPAAVWSMGKLSKLAYPLPELLTVGAVMFLYDESFTIYGGNMASTMAGEFSFSIALMLAMLGLGLLARGLDDGKHRAWAAVVIALSALSHGIVLIFVFLGAALMVAMKWDRQRLRFGSITIVTSVLLSAFWVVPFLGGHKFMTDMKYEPRPSGATDSLWKMYFPLAPVFNYLLVFLAIAGFLGSIGKKRFLGTWMGVYSVILMIGVKVAQDSLPVIGLLWNPRILPFVYL
;
A
#
# COMPACT_ATOMS: atom_id res chain seq x y z
N MET A 1 17.74 62.55 -25.14
CA MET A 1 16.73 61.64 -24.58
C MET A 1 17.34 60.25 -24.64
N ASN A 2 18.25 59.96 -23.71
CA ASN A 2 18.91 58.66 -23.60
C ASN A 2 18.31 58.01 -22.36
N ASP A 3 17.33 57.15 -22.60
CA ASP A 3 16.73 56.26 -21.61
C ASP A 3 17.73 55.12 -21.40
N VAL A 4 18.55 55.23 -20.35
CA VAL A 4 19.42 54.14 -19.91
C VAL A 4 18.55 53.26 -19.02
N THR A 5 18.13 52.12 -19.58
CA THR A 5 17.49 51.03 -18.85
C THR A 5 18.40 50.59 -17.71
N GLU A 6 18.00 50.85 -16.46
CA GLU A 6 18.56 50.19 -15.28
C GLU A 6 18.30 48.69 -15.39
N GLU A 7 19.31 47.92 -15.76
CA GLU A 7 19.33 46.48 -15.52
C GLU A 7 19.31 46.27 -14.00
N ALA A 8 18.16 45.86 -13.47
CA ALA A 8 18.01 45.48 -12.08
C ALA A 8 18.92 44.27 -11.79
N VAL A 9 20.06 44.51 -11.15
CA VAL A 9 20.97 43.47 -10.67
C VAL A 9 20.26 42.73 -9.53
N GLU A 10 19.73 41.55 -9.80
CA GLU A 10 19.19 40.69 -8.74
C GLU A 10 20.27 40.35 -7.71
N PRO A 11 19.95 40.42 -6.40
CA PRO A 11 20.91 40.11 -5.35
C PRO A 11 21.35 38.64 -5.41
N VAL A 12 22.66 38.39 -5.33
CA VAL A 12 23.29 37.06 -5.44
C VAL A 12 22.67 36.02 -4.50
N GLU A 13 22.28 36.41 -3.29
CA GLU A 13 21.61 35.52 -2.31
C GLU A 13 20.24 35.02 -2.78
N ALA A 14 19.47 35.84 -3.51
CA ALA A 14 18.18 35.42 -4.07
C ALA A 14 18.40 34.37 -5.17
N ARG A 15 19.40 34.59 -6.03
CA ARG A 15 19.79 33.67 -7.11
C ARG A 15 20.32 32.34 -6.60
N ASP A 16 21.12 32.35 -5.53
CA ASP A 16 21.63 31.11 -4.88
C ASP A 16 20.50 30.31 -4.20
N SER A 17 19.50 31.01 -3.64
CA SER A 17 18.31 30.38 -3.05
C SER A 17 17.42 29.72 -4.12
N GLU A 18 17.25 30.39 -5.26
CA GLU A 18 16.45 29.89 -6.39
C GLU A 18 17.13 28.70 -7.06
N LEU A 19 18.45 28.76 -7.25
CA LEU A 19 19.23 27.62 -7.75
C LEU A 19 19.11 26.42 -6.80
N SER A 20 19.20 26.63 -5.48
CA SER A 20 19.04 25.56 -4.49
C SER A 20 17.66 24.91 -4.55
N LEU A 21 16.60 25.72 -4.67
CA LEU A 21 15.22 25.23 -4.79
C LEU A 21 15.01 24.47 -6.10
N THR A 22 15.55 25.00 -7.20
CA THR A 22 15.50 24.37 -8.52
C THR A 22 16.20 23.02 -8.50
N LEU A 23 17.43 22.96 -7.97
CA LEU A 23 18.17 21.71 -7.83
C LEU A 23 17.44 20.68 -6.96
N LYS A 24 16.86 21.10 -5.82
CA LYS A 24 16.04 20.22 -4.98
C LYS A 24 14.84 19.68 -5.75
N SER A 25 14.12 20.54 -6.46
CA SER A 25 12.97 20.15 -7.29
C SER A 25 13.35 19.17 -8.40
N MET A 26 14.47 19.43 -9.10
CA MET A 26 15.01 18.54 -10.12
C MET A 26 15.39 17.18 -9.55
N LEU A 27 16.07 17.15 -8.40
CA LEU A 27 16.45 15.90 -7.73
C LEU A 27 15.22 15.12 -7.23
N THR A 28 14.25 15.79 -6.61
CA THR A 28 12.98 15.17 -6.21
C THR A 28 12.28 14.56 -7.41
N THR A 29 12.19 15.31 -8.52
CA THR A 29 11.56 14.83 -9.76
C THR A 29 12.32 13.63 -10.31
N ALA A 30 13.65 13.72 -10.40
CA ALA A 30 14.50 12.64 -10.90
C ALA A 30 14.37 11.36 -10.05
N ILE A 31 14.30 11.48 -8.72
CA ILE A 31 14.15 10.32 -7.82
C ILE A 31 12.77 9.69 -7.97
N VAL A 32 11.69 10.48 -7.89
CA VAL A 32 10.32 9.95 -7.91
C VAL A 32 9.94 9.44 -9.30
N LEU A 33 10.20 10.23 -10.34
CA LEU A 33 9.94 9.83 -11.71
C LEU A 33 10.87 8.69 -12.14
N GLY A 34 12.16 8.76 -11.81
CA GLY A 34 13.13 7.70 -12.10
C GLY A 34 12.75 6.38 -11.44
N ALA A 35 12.37 6.38 -10.16
CA ALA A 35 11.87 5.20 -9.47
C ALA A 35 10.61 4.62 -10.14
N THR A 36 9.65 5.50 -10.48
CA THR A 36 8.40 5.11 -11.15
C THR A 36 8.67 4.48 -12.52
N LEU A 37 9.52 5.12 -13.34
CA LEU A 37 9.90 4.64 -14.67
C LEU A 37 10.71 3.34 -14.60
N MET A 38 11.60 3.21 -13.61
CA MET A 38 12.36 1.98 -13.37
C MET A 38 11.41 0.81 -13.04
N VAL A 39 10.47 1.01 -12.13
CA VAL A 39 9.44 0.00 -11.81
C VAL A 39 8.62 -0.35 -13.05
N PHE A 40 8.14 0.67 -13.78
CA PHE A 40 7.36 0.47 -15.00
C PHE A 40 8.14 -0.30 -16.08
N ALA A 41 9.42 0.01 -16.28
CA ALA A 41 10.28 -0.69 -17.23
C ALA A 41 10.46 -2.17 -16.85
N THR A 42 10.65 -2.47 -15.56
CA THR A 42 10.77 -3.86 -15.06
C THR A 42 9.48 -4.65 -15.24
N MET A 43 8.32 -4.00 -15.23
CA MET A 43 7.03 -4.63 -15.53
C MET A 43 6.81 -4.94 -17.03
N GLN A 44 7.81 -4.68 -17.87
CA GLN A 44 7.82 -4.98 -19.31
C GLN A 44 6.60 -4.40 -20.05
N PRO A 45 6.58 -3.08 -20.34
CA PRO A 45 5.42 -2.39 -20.93
C PRO A 45 4.89 -3.04 -22.20
N SER A 46 5.75 -3.62 -23.03
CA SER A 46 5.36 -4.36 -24.24
C SER A 46 4.42 -5.54 -23.93
N LEU A 47 4.61 -6.21 -22.79
CA LEU A 47 3.72 -7.29 -22.33
C LEU A 47 2.43 -6.74 -21.73
N ILE A 48 2.47 -5.60 -21.04
CA ILE A 48 1.28 -4.95 -20.47
C ILE A 48 0.29 -4.61 -21.59
N PHE A 49 0.77 -4.01 -22.68
CA PHE A 49 -0.07 -3.56 -23.79
C PHE A 49 -0.34 -4.61 -24.87
N ARG A 50 0.19 -5.84 -24.73
CA ARG A 50 -0.17 -6.95 -25.62
C ARG A 50 -1.62 -7.35 -25.40
N ASN A 51 -2.42 -7.54 -26.44
CA ASN A 51 -3.81 -7.96 -26.29
C ASN A 51 -3.92 -9.47 -26.00
N ASN A 52 -3.66 -9.85 -24.75
CA ASN A 52 -3.84 -11.18 -24.20
C ASN A 52 -4.14 -11.09 -22.70
N THR A 53 -4.71 -12.16 -22.14
CA THR A 53 -4.95 -12.24 -20.70
C THR A 53 -3.64 -12.54 -19.95
N PRO A 54 -3.46 -12.03 -18.73
CA PRO A 54 -2.33 -12.41 -17.90
C PRO A 54 -2.44 -13.88 -17.43
N THR A 55 -1.32 -14.44 -17.03
CA THR A 55 -1.19 -15.80 -16.49
C THR A 55 -0.04 -15.83 -15.46
N GLY A 56 0.17 -16.97 -14.81
CA GLY A 56 1.17 -17.17 -13.75
C GLY A 56 0.56 -17.10 -12.35
N GLY A 57 0.93 -18.04 -11.48
CA GLY A 57 0.33 -18.17 -10.15
C GLY A 57 -1.21 -18.13 -10.18
N ASP A 58 -1.79 -17.37 -9.26
CA ASP A 58 -3.24 -17.15 -9.15
C ASP A 58 -3.76 -16.12 -10.17
N MET A 59 -2.87 -15.40 -10.87
CA MET A 59 -3.25 -14.35 -11.82
C MET A 59 -4.18 -14.88 -12.92
N GLY A 60 -3.93 -16.10 -13.41
CA GLY A 60 -4.77 -16.74 -14.42
C GLY A 60 -6.21 -16.99 -13.95
N ALA A 61 -6.41 -17.27 -12.66
CA ALA A 61 -7.74 -17.45 -12.08
C ALA A 61 -8.46 -16.10 -11.89
N HIS A 62 -7.73 -15.03 -11.57
CA HIS A 62 -8.30 -13.72 -11.37
C HIS A 62 -8.95 -13.11 -12.62
N VAL A 63 -8.54 -13.54 -13.81
CA VAL A 63 -9.08 -13.08 -15.10
C VAL A 63 -10.59 -13.35 -15.22
N TRP A 64 -11.13 -14.37 -14.55
CA TRP A 64 -12.57 -14.67 -14.61
C TRP A 64 -13.42 -13.66 -13.83
N GLY A 65 -12.97 -13.24 -12.64
CA GLY A 65 -13.79 -12.46 -11.71
C GLY A 65 -14.34 -11.16 -12.31
N PRO A 66 -13.49 -10.25 -12.83
CA PRO A 66 -13.96 -8.98 -13.38
C PRO A 66 -14.84 -9.17 -14.63
N ALA A 67 -14.61 -10.21 -15.43
CA ALA A 67 -15.47 -10.55 -16.55
C ALA A 67 -16.88 -10.97 -16.06
N TYR A 68 -16.96 -11.85 -15.06
CA TYR A 68 -18.25 -12.21 -14.44
C TYR A 68 -18.96 -11.01 -13.79
N LEU A 69 -18.20 -10.11 -13.15
CA LEU A 69 -18.71 -8.86 -12.61
C LEU A 69 -19.36 -8.00 -13.70
N ARG A 70 -18.67 -7.82 -14.83
CA ARG A 70 -19.12 -7.06 -16.00
C ARG A 70 -20.36 -7.66 -16.63
N ASP A 71 -20.34 -8.96 -16.91
CA ASP A 71 -21.33 -9.60 -17.78
C ASP A 71 -22.58 -10.06 -17.04
N VAL A 72 -22.45 -10.37 -15.74
CA VAL A 72 -23.54 -11.02 -14.97
C VAL A 72 -24.03 -10.16 -13.80
N LEU A 73 -23.13 -9.53 -13.04
CA LEU A 73 -23.50 -8.86 -11.79
C LEU A 73 -23.92 -7.39 -12.01
N LEU A 74 -23.08 -6.60 -12.68
CA LEU A 74 -23.33 -5.16 -12.88
C LEU A 74 -24.60 -4.85 -13.67
N PRO A 75 -25.00 -5.61 -14.72
CA PRO A 75 -26.27 -5.38 -15.42
C PRO A 75 -27.49 -5.49 -14.50
N HIS A 76 -27.36 -6.21 -13.39
CA HIS A 76 -28.41 -6.40 -12.37
C HIS A 76 -28.18 -5.53 -11.12
N TRP A 77 -27.30 -4.53 -11.18
CA TRP A 77 -26.96 -3.64 -10.07
C TRP A 77 -26.43 -4.39 -8.83
N ARG A 78 -25.67 -5.46 -9.06
CA ARG A 78 -25.07 -6.29 -7.99
C ARG A 78 -23.55 -6.18 -7.99
N LEU A 79 -22.97 -6.28 -6.80
CA LEU A 79 -21.51 -6.39 -6.59
C LEU A 79 -21.08 -7.78 -6.14
N THR A 80 -22.03 -8.62 -5.72
CA THR A 80 -21.80 -10.00 -5.30
C THR A 80 -22.91 -10.89 -5.86
N GLY A 81 -22.64 -12.20 -5.97
CA GLY A 81 -23.64 -13.14 -6.47
C GLY A 81 -23.21 -14.60 -6.32
N TRP A 82 -23.92 -15.48 -7.01
CA TRP A 82 -23.63 -16.91 -7.07
C TRP A 82 -23.35 -17.28 -8.53
N SER A 83 -22.19 -17.87 -8.80
CA SER A 83 -21.86 -18.44 -10.11
C SER A 83 -21.99 -19.96 -10.06
N MET A 84 -22.40 -20.58 -11.16
CA MET A 84 -22.40 -22.04 -11.36
C MET A 84 -21.18 -22.52 -12.17
N ASP A 85 -20.22 -21.63 -12.47
CA ASP A 85 -19.09 -21.94 -13.37
C ASP A 85 -18.12 -22.99 -12.80
N TRP A 86 -18.02 -23.10 -11.47
CA TRP A 86 -17.23 -24.14 -10.80
C TRP A 86 -18.01 -24.85 -9.70
N TYR A 87 -17.71 -26.14 -9.53
CA TYR A 87 -18.30 -27.02 -8.50
C TYR A 87 -19.84 -26.99 -8.52
N ALA A 88 -20.49 -27.04 -7.35
CA ALA A 88 -21.93 -26.81 -7.19
C ALA A 88 -22.28 -25.31 -7.09
N GLY A 89 -21.37 -24.45 -7.53
CA GLY A 89 -21.42 -23.00 -7.49
C GLY A 89 -20.57 -22.37 -6.39
N LEU A 90 -20.29 -21.08 -6.56
CA LEU A 90 -19.44 -20.30 -5.66
C LEU A 90 -20.00 -18.88 -5.40
N PRO A 91 -19.74 -18.30 -4.21
CA PRO A 91 -20.18 -16.96 -3.87
C PRO A 91 -19.20 -15.90 -4.43
N THR A 92 -19.46 -15.44 -5.65
CA THR A 92 -18.62 -14.45 -6.35
C THR A 92 -18.57 -13.11 -5.62
N TYR A 93 -17.36 -12.57 -5.43
CA TYR A 93 -17.06 -11.31 -4.72
C TYR A 93 -17.56 -11.20 -3.27
N ARG A 94 -18.02 -12.30 -2.67
CA ARG A 94 -18.35 -12.34 -1.24
C ARG A 94 -17.09 -12.34 -0.37
N PHE A 95 -16.07 -13.08 -0.82
CA PHE A 95 -14.80 -13.25 -0.11
C PHE A 95 -13.59 -12.69 -0.87
N TYR A 96 -13.84 -12.08 -2.04
CA TYR A 96 -12.84 -11.38 -2.85
C TYR A 96 -13.17 -9.90 -2.97
N MET A 97 -12.12 -9.09 -3.03
CA MET A 97 -12.19 -7.63 -3.03
C MET A 97 -12.72 -7.10 -4.36
N VAL A 98 -13.63 -6.14 -4.30
CA VAL A 98 -14.39 -5.69 -5.46
C VAL A 98 -13.79 -4.46 -6.14
N VAL A 99 -13.05 -3.61 -5.41
CA VAL A 99 -12.57 -2.32 -5.94
C VAL A 99 -11.58 -2.47 -7.10
N PRO A 100 -10.52 -3.30 -7.01
CA PRO A 100 -9.63 -3.54 -8.15
C PRO A 100 -10.37 -4.12 -9.36
N ALA A 101 -11.34 -5.00 -9.14
CA ALA A 101 -12.13 -5.58 -10.23
C ALA A 101 -13.02 -4.56 -10.92
N LEU A 102 -13.68 -3.66 -10.16
CA LEU A 102 -14.45 -2.56 -10.72
C LEU A 102 -13.57 -1.62 -11.56
N LEU A 103 -12.32 -1.37 -11.12
CA LEU A 103 -11.38 -0.56 -11.90
C LEU A 103 -11.00 -1.25 -13.22
N ILE A 104 -10.83 -2.57 -13.22
CA ILE A 104 -10.59 -3.35 -14.45
C ILE A 104 -11.77 -3.20 -15.40
N VAL A 105 -13.00 -3.42 -14.92
CA VAL A 105 -14.22 -3.30 -15.73
C VAL A 105 -14.39 -1.87 -16.28
N LEU A 106 -14.07 -0.86 -15.48
CA LEU A 106 -14.13 0.54 -15.92
C LEU A 106 -13.15 0.82 -17.06
N LEU A 107 -11.91 0.34 -16.97
CA LEU A 107 -10.91 0.51 -18.04
C LEU A 107 -11.24 -0.33 -19.28
N ASP A 108 -11.87 -1.49 -19.10
CA ASP A 108 -12.32 -2.37 -20.18
C ASP A 108 -13.39 -1.73 -21.09
N VAL A 109 -14.05 -0.65 -20.64
CA VAL A 109 -14.97 0.13 -21.47
C VAL A 109 -14.27 0.73 -22.70
N VAL A 110 -12.99 1.08 -22.56
CA VAL A 110 -12.22 1.78 -23.61
C VAL A 110 -10.95 1.04 -24.05
N LEU A 111 -10.53 -0.01 -23.34
CA LEU A 111 -9.37 -0.83 -23.64
C LEU A 111 -9.76 -2.31 -23.74
N PRO A 112 -9.06 -3.14 -24.53
CA PRO A 112 -9.26 -4.59 -24.49
C PRO A 112 -9.06 -5.16 -23.08
N TYR A 113 -9.94 -6.07 -22.66
CA TYR A 113 -9.96 -6.68 -21.32
C TYR A 113 -8.61 -7.09 -20.76
N GLY A 114 -7.80 -7.81 -21.56
CA GLY A 114 -6.47 -8.26 -21.13
C GLY A 114 -5.52 -7.10 -20.81
N ILE A 115 -5.59 -6.02 -21.59
CA ILE A 115 -4.79 -4.80 -21.37
C ILE A 115 -5.30 -4.06 -20.13
N ALA A 116 -6.61 -3.85 -20.03
CA ALA A 116 -7.24 -3.22 -18.85
C ALA A 116 -6.84 -3.94 -17.56
N PHE A 117 -6.94 -5.27 -17.55
CA PHE A 117 -6.54 -6.10 -16.43
C PHE A 117 -5.07 -5.87 -16.06
N LYS A 118 -4.15 -5.99 -17.02
CA LYS A 118 -2.71 -5.88 -16.75
C LYS A 118 -2.30 -4.49 -16.27
N ILE A 119 -2.92 -3.43 -16.79
CA ILE A 119 -2.70 -2.06 -16.31
C ILE A 119 -3.08 -1.96 -14.83
N VAL A 120 -4.25 -2.46 -14.44
CA VAL A 120 -4.66 -2.44 -13.02
C VAL A 120 -3.75 -3.34 -12.18
N ALA A 121 -3.36 -4.51 -12.70
CA ALA A 121 -2.51 -5.43 -11.97
C ALA A 121 -1.15 -4.82 -11.58
N VAL A 122 -0.57 -3.97 -12.43
CA VAL A 122 0.71 -3.29 -12.11
C VAL A 122 0.53 -1.92 -11.45
N LEU A 123 -0.70 -1.39 -11.38
CA LEU A 123 -0.98 -0.02 -10.91
C LEU A 123 -0.41 0.24 -9.51
N GLY A 124 -0.63 -0.71 -8.60
CA GLY A 124 -0.15 -0.61 -7.22
C GLY A 124 1.38 -0.43 -7.16
N LEU A 125 2.11 -1.26 -7.92
CA LEU A 125 3.57 -1.23 -8.00
C LEU A 125 4.08 0.09 -8.62
N VAL A 126 3.55 0.48 -9.78
CA VAL A 126 4.02 1.66 -10.52
C VAL A 126 3.73 2.94 -9.76
N ALA A 127 2.57 3.05 -9.10
CA ALA A 127 2.23 4.23 -8.31
C ALA A 127 2.85 4.24 -6.91
N PHE A 128 3.43 3.13 -6.44
CA PHE A 128 3.94 2.99 -5.09
C PHE A 128 5.02 4.03 -4.71
N PRO A 129 6.06 4.28 -5.54
CA PRO A 129 7.10 5.25 -5.20
C PRO A 129 6.52 6.65 -4.96
N ALA A 130 5.59 7.08 -5.83
CA ALA A 130 4.92 8.37 -5.69
C ALA A 130 4.00 8.43 -4.46
N ALA A 131 3.31 7.33 -4.12
CA ALA A 131 2.45 7.27 -2.93
C ALA A 131 3.27 7.36 -1.62
N VAL A 132 4.40 6.67 -1.54
CA VAL A 132 5.31 6.74 -0.38
C VAL A 132 5.97 8.12 -0.25
N TRP A 133 6.41 8.70 -1.37
CA TRP A 133 6.87 10.09 -1.39
C TRP A 133 5.80 11.06 -0.89
N SER A 134 4.57 10.89 -1.36
CA SER A 134 3.42 11.70 -0.96
C SER A 134 3.14 11.58 0.54
N MET A 135 3.22 10.36 1.10
CA MET A 135 3.11 10.14 2.55
C MET A 135 4.15 10.93 3.34
N GLY A 136 5.40 10.91 2.89
CA GLY A 136 6.49 11.69 3.48
C GLY A 136 6.25 13.20 3.42
N LYS A 137 5.83 13.72 2.26
CA LYS A 137 5.51 15.15 2.07
C LYS A 137 4.30 15.59 2.89
N LEU A 138 3.20 14.84 2.85
CA LEU A 138 1.97 15.13 3.62
C LEU A 138 2.25 15.16 5.12
N SER A 139 3.15 14.28 5.58
CA SER A 139 3.61 14.24 6.98
C SER A 139 4.68 15.28 7.33
N LYS A 140 4.98 16.22 6.42
CA LYS A 140 5.94 17.33 6.59
C LYS A 140 7.36 16.87 6.92
N LEU A 141 7.79 15.73 6.38
CA LEU A 141 9.20 15.35 6.51
C LEU A 141 10.09 16.36 5.76
N ALA A 142 11.19 16.74 6.41
CA ALA A 142 12.17 17.65 5.82
C ALA A 142 12.89 17.00 4.64
N TYR A 143 13.26 17.79 3.62
CA TYR A 143 14.12 17.34 2.53
C TYR A 143 15.46 16.82 3.10
N PRO A 144 16.02 15.71 2.56
CA PRO A 144 15.53 14.86 1.46
C PRO A 144 14.77 13.60 1.92
N LEU A 145 14.14 13.60 3.10
CA LEU A 145 13.56 12.37 3.67
C LEU A 145 12.41 11.78 2.83
N PRO A 146 11.45 12.55 2.28
CA PRO A 146 10.44 11.98 1.37
C PRO A 146 11.07 11.27 0.16
N GLU A 147 12.15 11.82 -0.37
CA GLU A 147 12.91 11.24 -1.48
C GLU A 147 13.63 9.95 -1.05
N LEU A 148 14.22 9.92 0.16
CA LEU A 148 14.81 8.70 0.72
C LEU A 148 13.77 7.60 1.00
N LEU A 149 12.55 7.96 1.41
CA LEU A 149 11.45 6.98 1.52
C LEU A 149 11.09 6.37 0.16
N THR A 150 11.23 7.12 -0.93
CA THR A 150 11.01 6.60 -2.29
C THR A 150 12.06 5.54 -2.64
N VAL A 151 13.32 5.77 -2.25
CA VAL A 151 14.38 4.76 -2.40
C VAL A 151 14.08 3.52 -1.57
N GLY A 152 13.61 3.69 -0.33
CA GLY A 152 13.10 2.60 0.52
C GLY A 152 11.98 1.80 -0.14
N ALA A 153 11.00 2.49 -0.74
CA ALA A 153 9.90 1.88 -1.45
C ALA A 153 10.38 1.02 -2.62
N VAL A 154 11.36 1.50 -3.40
CA VAL A 154 11.94 0.70 -4.49
C VAL A 154 12.63 -0.55 -3.93
N MET A 155 13.40 -0.44 -2.85
CA MET A 155 14.03 -1.62 -2.24
C MET A 155 12.98 -2.65 -1.79
N PHE A 156 11.88 -2.21 -1.17
CA PHE A 156 10.77 -3.09 -0.80
C PHE A 156 10.12 -3.76 -2.02
N LEU A 157 9.89 -3.02 -3.11
CA LEU A 157 9.27 -3.59 -4.31
C LEU A 157 10.12 -4.70 -4.96
N TYR A 158 11.45 -4.59 -4.86
CA TYR A 158 12.41 -5.57 -5.41
C TYR A 158 12.84 -6.65 -4.41
N ASP A 159 12.34 -6.64 -3.18
CA ASP A 159 12.63 -7.71 -2.23
C ASP A 159 11.99 -9.02 -2.72
N GLU A 160 12.78 -10.09 -2.84
CA GLU A 160 12.31 -11.42 -3.26
C GLU A 160 12.23 -12.41 -2.08
N SER A 161 12.43 -11.94 -0.85
CA SER A 161 12.36 -12.78 0.36
C SER A 161 10.98 -13.40 0.59
N PHE A 162 9.94 -12.85 -0.02
CA PHE A 162 8.58 -13.38 -0.04
C PHE A 162 7.97 -13.22 -1.43
N THR A 163 7.35 -14.28 -1.95
CA THR A 163 6.94 -14.36 -3.37
C THR A 163 5.46 -14.68 -3.59
N ILE A 164 4.72 -15.02 -2.55
CA ILE A 164 3.29 -15.39 -2.63
C ILE A 164 2.43 -14.61 -1.63
N TYR A 165 3.00 -13.61 -0.96
CA TYR A 165 2.32 -12.79 0.03
C TYR A 165 2.99 -11.43 0.16
N GLY A 166 2.24 -10.36 -0.05
CA GLY A 166 2.75 -9.00 0.10
C GLY A 166 2.47 -8.14 -1.11
N GLY A 167 3.04 -6.93 -1.10
CA GLY A 167 2.86 -5.92 -2.15
C GLY A 167 4.10 -5.69 -3.01
N ASN A 168 5.10 -6.56 -2.94
CA ASN A 168 6.30 -6.50 -3.78
C ASN A 168 6.03 -7.06 -5.19
N MET A 169 7.01 -6.94 -6.08
CA MET A 169 6.88 -7.38 -7.47
C MET A 169 6.61 -8.89 -7.58
N ALA A 170 7.39 -9.71 -6.86
CA ALA A 170 7.24 -11.17 -6.92
C ALA A 170 5.84 -11.64 -6.51
N SER A 171 5.33 -11.15 -5.37
CA SER A 171 3.98 -11.50 -4.90
C SER A 171 2.89 -10.96 -5.81
N THR A 172 3.05 -9.75 -6.33
CA THR A 172 2.09 -9.17 -7.28
C THR A 172 1.98 -10.00 -8.55
N MET A 173 3.12 -10.47 -9.10
CA MET A 173 3.13 -11.36 -10.26
C MET A 173 2.55 -12.75 -9.95
N ALA A 174 2.63 -13.22 -8.71
CA ALA A 174 1.98 -14.46 -8.27
C ALA A 174 0.45 -14.36 -8.13
N GLY A 175 -0.11 -13.15 -8.11
CA GLY A 175 -1.57 -12.92 -8.00
C GLY A 175 -1.97 -11.86 -6.97
N GLU A 176 -1.06 -11.37 -6.13
CA GLU A 176 -1.34 -10.41 -5.05
C GLU A 176 -1.46 -8.94 -5.54
N PHE A 177 -1.91 -8.72 -6.78
CA PHE A 177 -1.99 -7.37 -7.34
C PHE A 177 -2.93 -6.45 -6.56
N SER A 178 -4.03 -7.00 -6.05
CA SER A 178 -4.98 -6.27 -5.20
C SER A 178 -4.36 -5.83 -3.87
N PHE A 179 -3.42 -6.63 -3.31
CA PHE A 179 -2.61 -6.24 -2.16
C PHE A 179 -1.74 -5.02 -2.49
N SER A 180 -1.04 -5.04 -3.63
CA SER A 180 -0.15 -3.92 -4.02
C SER A 180 -0.92 -2.59 -4.18
N ILE A 181 -2.13 -2.64 -4.77
CA ILE A 181 -3.02 -1.48 -4.91
C ILE A 181 -3.47 -0.99 -3.53
N ALA A 182 -3.89 -1.92 -2.67
CA ALA A 182 -4.32 -1.59 -1.32
C ALA A 182 -3.18 -0.95 -0.50
N LEU A 183 -1.95 -1.44 -0.67
CA LEU A 183 -0.76 -0.91 0.03
C LEU A 183 -0.42 0.50 -0.45
N MET A 184 -0.44 0.73 -1.76
CA MET A 184 -0.28 2.06 -2.36
C MET A 184 -1.30 3.06 -1.80
N LEU A 185 -2.57 2.67 -1.75
CA LEU A 185 -3.64 3.48 -1.16
C LEU A 185 -3.44 3.67 0.36
N ALA A 186 -2.95 2.66 1.08
CA ALA A 186 -2.67 2.76 2.51
C ALA A 186 -1.61 3.82 2.80
N MET A 187 -0.53 3.88 2.02
CA MET A 187 0.52 4.90 2.18
C MET A 187 -0.05 6.31 2.00
N LEU A 188 -0.82 6.52 0.93
CA LEU A 188 -1.46 7.80 0.67
C LEU A 188 -2.47 8.16 1.77
N GLY A 189 -3.32 7.21 2.18
CA GLY A 189 -4.34 7.39 3.21
C GLY A 189 -3.75 7.72 4.58
N LEU A 190 -2.66 7.05 4.99
CA LEU A 190 -1.95 7.33 6.23
C LEU A 190 -1.22 8.68 6.17
N GLY A 191 -0.69 9.08 5.02
CA GLY A 191 -0.16 10.42 4.79
C GLY A 191 -1.22 11.51 4.93
N LEU A 192 -2.40 11.31 4.33
CA LEU A 192 -3.54 12.23 4.45
C LEU A 192 -4.04 12.33 5.90
N LEU A 193 -4.10 11.21 6.61
CA LEU A 193 -4.45 11.18 8.03
C LEU A 193 -3.41 11.93 8.86
N ALA A 194 -2.11 11.67 8.67
CA ALA A 194 -1.04 12.36 9.37
C ALA A 194 -1.13 13.89 9.20
N ARG A 195 -1.39 14.33 7.96
CA ARG A 195 -1.60 15.74 7.64
C ARG A 195 -2.85 16.31 8.30
N GLY A 196 -3.97 15.60 8.20
CA GLY A 196 -5.25 16.01 8.77
C GLY A 196 -5.25 16.07 10.30
N LEU A 197 -4.45 15.24 10.97
CA LEU A 197 -4.22 15.35 12.42
C LEU A 197 -3.42 16.60 12.80
N ASP A 198 -2.67 17.21 11.88
CA ASP A 198 -1.94 18.45 12.15
C ASP A 198 -2.79 19.70 11.91
N ASP A 199 -3.54 19.75 10.82
CA ASP A 199 -4.24 20.96 10.38
C ASP A 199 -5.78 20.87 10.42
N GLY A 200 -6.34 19.70 10.73
CA GLY A 200 -7.78 19.46 10.81
C GLY A 200 -8.49 19.41 9.45
N LYS A 201 -7.76 19.45 8.32
CA LYS A 201 -8.34 19.52 6.97
C LYS A 201 -8.35 18.14 6.27
N HIS A 202 -9.03 18.08 5.11
CA HIS A 202 -9.04 16.93 4.19
C HIS A 202 -9.56 15.61 4.79
N ARG A 203 -10.40 15.68 5.83
CA ARG A 203 -10.97 14.50 6.51
C ARG A 203 -11.63 13.53 5.54
N ALA A 204 -12.43 14.06 4.61
CA ALA A 204 -13.15 13.26 3.63
C ALA A 204 -12.18 12.46 2.75
N TRP A 205 -11.12 13.10 2.25
CA TRP A 205 -10.10 12.41 1.45
C TRP A 205 -9.36 11.35 2.23
N ALA A 206 -8.94 11.63 3.47
CA ALA A 206 -8.31 10.62 4.33
C ALA A 206 -9.24 9.41 4.53
N ALA A 207 -10.53 9.66 4.82
CA ALA A 207 -11.49 8.58 5.04
C ALA A 207 -11.77 7.75 3.78
N VAL A 208 -11.95 8.40 2.62
CA VAL A 208 -12.20 7.73 1.35
C VAL A 208 -11.00 6.88 0.94
N VAL A 209 -9.78 7.41 1.01
CA VAL A 209 -8.58 6.67 0.59
C VAL A 209 -8.28 5.49 1.52
N ILE A 210 -8.47 5.65 2.84
CA ILE A 210 -8.37 4.53 3.79
C ILE A 210 -9.43 3.47 3.50
N ALA A 211 -10.68 3.87 3.22
CA ALA A 211 -11.75 2.94 2.85
C ALA A 211 -11.44 2.21 1.54
N LEU A 212 -10.91 2.89 0.52
CA LEU A 212 -10.51 2.27 -0.75
C LEU A 212 -9.37 1.26 -0.56
N SER A 213 -8.40 1.55 0.31
CA SER A 213 -7.36 0.59 0.69
C SER A 213 -7.98 -0.66 1.33
N ALA A 214 -8.86 -0.46 2.33
CA ALA A 214 -9.55 -1.55 3.01
C ALA A 214 -10.43 -2.40 2.08
N LEU A 215 -11.12 -1.78 1.12
CA LEU A 215 -11.96 -2.44 0.11
C LEU A 215 -11.15 -3.09 -1.03
N SER A 216 -9.84 -2.84 -1.09
CA SER A 216 -8.95 -3.41 -2.11
C SER A 216 -8.25 -4.67 -1.62
N HIS A 217 -7.95 -4.80 -0.32
CA HIS A 217 -7.36 -6.02 0.24
C HIS A 217 -7.62 -6.20 1.74
N GLY A 218 -8.15 -7.37 2.13
CA GLY A 218 -8.57 -7.65 3.50
C GLY A 218 -7.42 -7.76 4.51
N ILE A 219 -6.23 -8.16 4.06
CA ILE A 219 -5.04 -8.19 4.94
C ILE A 219 -4.50 -6.77 5.13
N VAL A 220 -4.52 -5.96 4.06
CA VAL A 220 -4.08 -4.56 4.13
C VAL A 220 -5.09 -3.69 4.89
N LEU A 221 -6.37 -4.08 4.93
CA LEU A 221 -7.38 -3.50 5.81
C LEU A 221 -6.90 -3.51 7.27
N ILE A 222 -6.40 -4.65 7.76
CA ILE A 222 -5.91 -4.78 9.13
C ILE A 222 -4.74 -3.80 9.34
N PHE A 223 -3.81 -3.77 8.40
CA PHE A 223 -2.66 -2.86 8.42
C PHE A 223 -3.10 -1.39 8.46
N VAL A 224 -3.88 -0.91 7.50
CA VAL A 224 -4.21 0.51 7.40
C VAL A 224 -5.02 1.00 8.60
N PHE A 225 -5.96 0.20 9.13
CA PHE A 225 -6.74 0.59 10.30
C PHE A 225 -5.94 0.54 11.60
N LEU A 226 -5.09 -0.47 11.78
CA LEU A 226 -4.21 -0.55 12.95
C LEU A 226 -3.20 0.61 12.95
N GLY A 227 -2.59 0.89 11.79
CA GLY A 227 -1.68 2.02 11.61
C GLY A 227 -2.35 3.37 11.87
N ALA A 228 -3.57 3.57 11.35
CA ALA A 228 -4.37 4.77 11.59
C ALA A 228 -4.73 4.95 13.07
N ALA A 229 -5.19 3.89 13.74
CA ALA A 229 -5.52 3.91 15.15
C ALA A 229 -4.30 4.24 16.02
N LEU A 230 -3.15 3.62 15.74
CA LEU A 230 -1.89 3.91 16.41
C LEU A 230 -1.47 5.38 16.20
N MET A 231 -1.61 5.89 14.98
CA MET A 231 -1.26 7.28 14.67
C MET A 231 -2.08 8.28 15.49
N VAL A 232 -3.38 8.02 15.62
CA VAL A 232 -4.30 8.82 16.43
C VAL A 232 -3.95 8.71 17.91
N ALA A 233 -3.66 7.51 18.41
CA ALA A 233 -3.29 7.26 19.80
C ALA A 233 -1.97 7.96 20.19
N MET A 234 -0.97 7.96 19.32
CA MET A 234 0.33 8.61 19.56
C MET A 234 0.26 10.15 19.49
N LYS A 235 -0.77 10.72 18.85
CA LYS A 235 -1.03 12.17 18.84
C LYS A 235 -2.18 12.53 19.78
N TRP A 236 -2.07 12.10 21.04
CA TRP A 236 -3.11 12.32 22.05
C TRP A 236 -3.39 13.81 22.29
N ASP A 237 -4.46 14.30 21.68
CA ASP A 237 -4.99 15.65 21.83
C ASP A 237 -6.49 15.63 21.47
N ARG A 238 -7.32 16.44 22.14
CA ARG A 238 -8.78 16.39 21.98
C ARG A 238 -9.23 16.66 20.53
N GLN A 239 -8.62 17.63 19.86
CA GLN A 239 -8.94 17.96 18.47
C GLN A 239 -8.51 16.82 17.54
N ARG A 240 -7.30 16.29 17.74
CA ARG A 240 -6.74 15.20 16.93
C ARG A 240 -7.49 13.89 17.10
N LEU A 241 -7.85 13.54 18.34
CA LEU A 241 -8.69 12.39 18.65
C LEU A 241 -10.05 12.52 17.99
N ARG A 242 -10.70 13.69 18.08
CA ARG A 242 -11.98 13.91 17.39
C ARG A 242 -11.84 13.78 15.88
N PHE A 243 -10.83 14.40 15.28
CA PHE A 243 -10.58 14.28 13.84
C PHE A 243 -10.34 12.82 13.44
N GLY A 244 -9.39 12.17 14.10
CA GLY A 244 -8.97 10.79 13.84
C GLY A 244 -10.11 9.79 13.99
N SER A 245 -10.85 9.85 15.10
CA SER A 245 -11.99 8.96 15.33
C SER A 245 -13.09 9.13 14.28
N ILE A 246 -13.43 10.37 13.90
CA ILE A 246 -14.42 10.59 12.83
C ILE A 246 -13.90 10.05 11.49
N THR A 247 -12.62 10.26 11.16
CA THR A 247 -12.03 9.70 9.93
C THR A 247 -12.09 8.17 9.91
N ILE A 248 -11.67 7.52 10.99
CA ILE A 248 -11.67 6.06 11.12
C ILE A 248 -13.11 5.52 11.04
N VAL A 249 -14.05 6.07 11.80
CA VAL A 249 -15.46 5.66 11.77
C VAL A 249 -16.05 5.86 10.37
N THR A 250 -15.78 6.99 9.72
CA THR A 250 -16.25 7.23 8.35
C THR A 250 -15.66 6.20 7.38
N SER A 251 -14.38 5.86 7.51
CA SER A 251 -13.74 4.84 6.67
C SER A 251 -14.35 3.44 6.88
N VAL A 252 -14.66 3.10 8.13
CA VAL A 252 -15.36 1.86 8.47
C VAL A 252 -16.76 1.84 7.85
N LEU A 253 -17.53 2.92 7.97
CA LEU A 253 -18.87 3.00 7.38
C LEU A 253 -18.83 2.91 5.85
N LEU A 254 -17.86 3.56 5.20
CA LEU A 254 -17.67 3.49 3.74
C LEU A 254 -17.30 2.08 3.25
N SER A 255 -16.63 1.29 4.08
CA SER A 255 -16.25 -0.09 3.76
C SER A 255 -17.24 -1.15 4.26
N ALA A 256 -18.18 -0.77 5.13
CA ALA A 256 -19.06 -1.68 5.85
C ALA A 256 -19.94 -2.53 4.94
N PHE A 257 -20.38 -1.99 3.79
CA PHE A 257 -21.24 -2.70 2.84
C PHE A 257 -20.61 -3.99 2.32
N TRP A 258 -19.27 -4.09 2.33
CA TRP A 258 -18.52 -5.26 1.90
C TRP A 258 -17.89 -6.00 3.09
N VAL A 259 -17.31 -5.27 4.05
CA VAL A 259 -16.61 -5.85 5.21
C VAL A 259 -17.56 -6.57 6.17
N VAL A 260 -18.74 -6.00 6.47
CA VAL A 260 -19.69 -6.64 7.39
C VAL A 260 -20.19 -7.97 6.83
N PRO A 261 -20.63 -8.06 5.56
CA PRO A 261 -21.03 -9.34 5.01
C PRO A 261 -19.86 -10.33 4.85
N PHE A 262 -18.65 -9.88 4.52
CA PHE A 262 -17.44 -10.70 4.50
C PHE A 262 -17.22 -11.38 5.86
N LEU A 263 -17.15 -10.59 6.94
CA LEU A 263 -16.93 -11.10 8.30
C LEU A 263 -18.10 -11.96 8.79
N GLY A 264 -19.34 -11.58 8.50
CA GLY A 264 -20.51 -12.39 8.84
C GLY A 264 -20.56 -13.74 8.12
N GLY A 265 -19.86 -13.86 6.99
CA GLY A 265 -19.77 -15.08 6.19
C GLY A 265 -18.47 -15.87 6.36
N HIS A 266 -17.54 -15.45 7.22
CA HIS A 266 -16.17 -16.00 7.26
C HIS A 266 -16.10 -17.53 7.41
N LYS A 267 -17.08 -18.14 8.10
CA LYS A 267 -17.18 -19.61 8.24
C LYS A 267 -17.34 -20.38 6.92
N PHE A 268 -17.71 -19.70 5.84
CA PHE A 268 -17.85 -20.28 4.50
C PHE A 268 -16.62 -20.01 3.61
N MET A 269 -15.61 -19.32 4.14
CA MET A 269 -14.35 -19.13 3.43
C MET A 269 -13.59 -20.46 3.35
N THR A 270 -12.89 -20.66 2.24
CA THR A 270 -11.96 -21.78 2.11
C THR A 270 -10.76 -21.53 3.01
N ASP A 271 -10.49 -22.50 3.89
CA ASP A 271 -9.25 -22.55 4.65
C ASP A 271 -8.18 -23.24 3.80
N MET A 272 -7.11 -22.51 3.46
CA MET A 272 -5.96 -23.09 2.75
C MET A 272 -5.12 -24.00 3.66
N LYS A 273 -5.38 -24.00 4.97
CA LYS A 273 -4.68 -24.79 6.00
C LYS A 273 -3.17 -24.60 5.96
N TYR A 274 -2.73 -23.37 5.67
CA TYR A 274 -1.32 -23.04 5.74
C TYR A 274 -0.81 -23.29 7.15
N GLU A 275 0.31 -24.02 7.24
CA GLU A 275 0.96 -24.26 8.52
C GLU A 275 1.44 -22.92 9.11
N PRO A 276 1.11 -22.62 10.38
CA PRO A 276 1.67 -21.48 11.10
C PRO A 276 3.19 -21.48 11.06
N ARG A 277 3.80 -20.28 10.94
CA ARG A 277 5.27 -20.14 10.94
C ARG A 277 5.79 -19.45 12.21
N PRO A 278 6.95 -19.86 12.75
CA PRO A 278 7.85 -20.84 12.17
C PRO A 278 7.36 -22.28 12.37
N SER A 279 7.65 -23.15 11.41
CA SER A 279 7.35 -24.59 11.50
C SER A 279 8.58 -25.48 11.30
N GLY A 280 8.62 -26.59 12.03
CA GLY A 280 9.75 -27.53 12.01
C GLY A 280 11.03 -26.99 12.65
N ALA A 281 12.09 -27.81 12.65
CA ALA A 281 13.35 -27.51 13.32
C ALA A 281 14.24 -26.50 12.56
N THR A 282 13.96 -26.28 11.27
CA THR A 282 14.78 -25.42 10.40
C THR A 282 14.23 -24.01 10.27
N ASP A 283 13.06 -23.71 10.83
CA ASP A 283 12.43 -22.40 10.77
C ASP A 283 12.48 -21.70 12.12
N SER A 284 12.49 -20.37 12.11
CA SER A 284 12.45 -19.58 13.34
C SER A 284 11.94 -18.17 13.07
N LEU A 285 11.40 -17.51 14.09
CA LEU A 285 11.04 -16.09 13.98
C LEU A 285 12.22 -15.23 13.56
N TRP A 286 13.43 -15.59 13.97
CA TRP A 286 14.65 -14.90 13.54
C TRP A 286 14.84 -14.99 12.03
N LYS A 287 14.72 -16.19 11.44
CA LYS A 287 14.80 -16.36 9.98
C LYS A 287 13.67 -15.65 9.24
N MET A 288 12.49 -15.59 9.84
CA MET A 288 11.35 -14.87 9.28
C MET A 288 11.55 -13.35 9.28
N TYR A 289 12.16 -12.77 10.33
CA TYR A 289 12.41 -11.32 10.41
C TYR A 289 13.69 -10.89 9.69
N PHE A 290 14.65 -11.79 9.51
CA PHE A 290 15.95 -11.49 8.93
C PHE A 290 16.28 -12.48 7.79
N PRO A 291 15.51 -12.49 6.68
CA PRO A 291 15.61 -13.47 5.61
C PRO A 291 16.80 -13.21 4.66
N LEU A 292 17.36 -12.01 4.67
CA LEU A 292 18.45 -11.62 3.76
C LEU A 292 19.80 -12.21 4.21
N ALA A 293 20.83 -12.03 3.39
CA ALA A 293 22.19 -12.34 3.82
C ALA A 293 22.56 -11.49 5.06
N PRO A 294 23.40 -12.01 5.99
CA PRO A 294 23.69 -11.33 7.26
C PRO A 294 24.12 -9.87 7.11
N VAL A 295 24.96 -9.56 6.12
CA VAL A 295 25.43 -8.20 5.86
C VAL A 295 24.27 -7.24 5.55
N PHE A 296 23.31 -7.66 4.72
CA PHE A 296 22.15 -6.83 4.38
C PHE A 296 21.20 -6.68 5.56
N ASN A 297 20.95 -7.75 6.32
CA ASN A 297 20.15 -7.66 7.54
C ASN A 297 20.77 -6.67 8.53
N TYR A 298 22.07 -6.76 8.80
CA TYR A 298 22.75 -5.84 9.71
C TYR A 298 22.68 -4.40 9.22
N LEU A 299 22.89 -4.17 7.93
CA LEU A 299 22.81 -2.84 7.33
C LEU A 299 21.39 -2.25 7.49
N LEU A 300 20.35 -2.99 7.07
CA LEU A 300 18.97 -2.50 7.11
C LEU A 300 18.49 -2.27 8.54
N VAL A 301 18.80 -3.19 9.47
CA VAL A 301 18.45 -3.03 10.88
C VAL A 301 19.17 -1.84 11.49
N PHE A 302 20.47 -1.66 11.20
CA PHE A 302 21.21 -0.50 11.67
C PHE A 302 20.60 0.81 11.16
N LEU A 303 20.28 0.89 9.86
CA LEU A 303 19.65 2.07 9.26
C LEU A 303 18.25 2.32 9.85
N ALA A 304 17.45 1.28 10.08
CA ALA A 304 16.13 1.39 10.69
C ALA A 304 16.21 1.91 12.13
N ILE A 305 17.12 1.36 12.96
CA ILE A 305 17.35 1.82 14.33
C ILE A 305 17.87 3.26 14.34
N ALA A 306 18.86 3.58 13.50
CA ALA A 306 19.40 4.94 13.39
C ALA A 306 18.31 5.94 12.95
N GLY A 307 17.48 5.57 11.97
CA GLY A 307 16.35 6.36 11.49
C GLY A 307 15.29 6.57 12.57
N PHE A 308 14.96 5.53 13.34
CA PHE A 308 14.01 5.60 14.46
C PHE A 308 14.52 6.49 15.59
N LEU A 309 15.74 6.25 16.08
CA LEU A 309 16.36 7.05 17.14
C LEU A 309 16.58 8.50 16.70
N GLY A 310 17.01 8.71 15.47
CA GLY A 310 17.14 10.03 14.87
C GLY A 310 15.79 10.75 14.77
N SER A 311 14.71 10.02 14.47
CA SER A 311 13.35 10.57 14.44
C SER A 311 12.85 10.96 15.83
N ILE A 312 13.15 10.17 16.86
CA ILE A 312 12.88 10.54 18.26
C ILE A 312 13.65 11.81 18.63
N GLY A 313 14.98 11.83 18.41
CA GLY A 313 15.84 12.96 18.77
C GLY A 313 15.47 14.26 18.04
N LYS A 314 14.99 14.17 16.80
CA LYS A 314 14.51 15.32 16.01
C LYS A 314 13.00 15.56 16.10
N LYS A 315 12.29 14.83 16.97
CA LYS A 315 10.83 14.92 17.16
C LYS A 315 10.02 14.77 15.86
N ARG A 316 10.49 13.90 14.96
CA ARG A 316 9.85 13.59 13.68
C ARG A 316 8.81 12.51 13.89
N PHE A 317 7.57 12.93 14.05
CA PHE A 317 6.45 12.04 14.37
C PHE A 317 6.34 10.83 13.44
N LEU A 318 6.41 11.02 12.11
CA LEU A 318 6.19 9.92 11.17
C LEU A 318 7.23 8.79 11.37
N GLY A 319 8.51 9.13 11.52
CA GLY A 319 9.56 8.14 11.71
C GLY A 319 9.46 7.42 13.07
N THR A 320 9.02 8.13 14.13
CA THR A 320 8.71 7.49 15.41
C THR A 320 7.51 6.56 15.29
N TRP A 321 6.44 6.98 14.61
CA TRP A 321 5.27 6.14 14.37
C TRP A 321 5.62 4.89 13.56
N MET A 322 6.40 5.02 12.48
CA MET A 322 6.86 3.86 11.68
C MET A 322 7.62 2.85 12.55
N GLY A 323 8.61 3.29 13.32
CA GLY A 323 9.40 2.37 14.15
C GLY A 323 8.58 1.69 15.25
N VAL A 324 7.66 2.40 15.91
CA VAL A 324 6.71 1.78 16.87
C VAL A 324 5.80 0.80 16.14
N TYR A 325 5.34 1.16 14.95
CA TYR A 325 4.42 0.33 14.20
C TYR A 325 5.07 -0.96 13.69
N SER A 326 6.31 -0.90 13.20
CA SER A 326 7.10 -2.09 12.82
C SER A 326 7.24 -3.06 14.00
N VAL A 327 7.50 -2.57 15.22
CA VAL A 327 7.56 -3.42 16.42
C VAL A 327 6.21 -4.07 16.73
N ILE A 328 5.11 -3.31 16.63
CA ILE A 328 3.76 -3.85 16.81
C ILE A 328 3.46 -4.94 15.76
N LEU A 329 3.87 -4.74 14.51
CA LEU A 329 3.69 -5.71 13.43
C LEU A 329 4.54 -6.97 13.65
N MET A 330 5.78 -6.84 14.13
CA MET A 330 6.59 -7.99 14.56
C MET A 330 5.90 -8.77 15.68
N ILE A 331 5.36 -8.10 16.69
CA ILE A 331 4.56 -8.78 17.72
C ILE A 331 3.33 -9.45 17.08
N GLY A 332 2.68 -8.78 16.13
CA GLY A 332 1.56 -9.29 15.35
C GLY A 332 1.87 -10.60 14.61
N VAL A 333 3.06 -10.72 14.00
CA VAL A 333 3.51 -11.97 13.35
C VAL A 333 3.56 -13.13 14.34
N LYS A 334 3.97 -12.89 15.59
CA LYS A 334 3.99 -13.91 16.64
C LYS A 334 2.58 -14.21 17.16
N VAL A 335 1.79 -13.19 17.46
CA VAL A 335 0.42 -13.36 18.00
C VAL A 335 -0.51 -14.05 17.00
N ALA A 336 -0.34 -13.80 15.70
CA ALA A 336 -1.17 -14.40 14.66
C ALA A 336 -0.81 -15.84 14.31
N GLN A 337 0.15 -16.48 14.99
CA GLN A 337 0.53 -17.88 14.73
C GLN A 337 -0.66 -18.83 14.85
N ASP A 338 -1.46 -18.67 15.91
CA ASP A 338 -2.66 -19.49 16.13
C ASP A 338 -3.90 -18.90 15.44
N SER A 339 -3.68 -18.08 14.39
CA SER A 339 -4.66 -17.19 13.75
C SER A 339 -5.18 -16.06 14.63
N LEU A 340 -5.64 -14.97 14.00
CA LEU A 340 -6.28 -13.88 14.70
C LEU A 340 -7.66 -14.30 15.26
N PRO A 341 -8.05 -13.80 16.45
CA PRO A 341 -9.40 -13.96 16.96
C PRO A 341 -10.43 -13.50 15.91
N VAL A 342 -11.60 -14.16 15.87
CA VAL A 342 -12.75 -13.85 14.99
C VAL A 342 -12.60 -14.28 13.52
N ILE A 343 -11.45 -14.09 12.87
CA ILE A 343 -11.30 -14.42 11.43
C ILE A 343 -10.74 -15.84 11.22
N GLY A 344 -9.90 -16.34 12.15
CA GLY A 344 -9.48 -17.74 12.21
C GLY A 344 -8.64 -18.30 11.04
N LEU A 345 -8.37 -17.50 10.00
CA LEU A 345 -7.77 -17.96 8.74
C LEU A 345 -6.53 -17.16 8.30
N LEU A 346 -6.00 -16.28 9.15
CA LEU A 346 -4.84 -15.48 8.78
C LEU A 346 -3.55 -16.28 8.98
N TRP A 347 -2.91 -16.64 7.87
CA TRP A 347 -1.54 -17.17 7.90
C TRP A 347 -0.53 -16.09 8.29
N ASN A 348 0.15 -16.25 9.42
CA ASN A 348 0.92 -15.18 10.05
C ASN A 348 2.07 -14.55 9.21
N PRO A 349 2.73 -15.24 8.26
CA PRO A 349 3.70 -14.61 7.35
C PRO A 349 3.11 -13.50 6.50
N ARG A 350 1.78 -13.48 6.29
CA ARG A 350 1.09 -12.40 5.56
C ARG A 350 1.26 -11.02 6.21
N ILE A 351 1.72 -10.95 7.46
CA ILE A 351 2.03 -9.70 8.17
C ILE A 351 3.46 -9.22 7.88
N LEU A 352 4.40 -10.12 7.56
CA LEU A 352 5.82 -9.79 7.34
C LEU A 352 6.05 -8.67 6.32
N PRO A 353 5.35 -8.60 5.16
CA PRO A 353 5.57 -7.53 4.19
C PRO A 353 5.41 -6.13 4.81
N PHE A 354 4.54 -5.96 5.81
CA PHE A 354 4.35 -4.69 6.49
C PHE A 354 5.49 -4.32 7.44
N VAL A 355 6.27 -5.30 7.90
CA VAL A 355 7.47 -5.07 8.73
C VAL A 355 8.62 -4.55 7.87
N TYR A 356 8.72 -5.02 6.63
CA TYR A 356 9.76 -4.62 5.67
C TYR A 356 9.47 -3.32 4.92
N LEU A 357 8.23 -2.85 4.99
CA LEU A 357 7.80 -1.57 4.44
C LEU A 357 8.22 -0.40 5.34
#